data_AF-A0A7X8HF60-F1
#
_entry.id   AF-A0A7X8HF60-F1
#
_cell.length_a   1.000
_cell.length_b   1.000
_cell.length_c   1.000
_cell.angle_alpha   90.00
_cell.angle_beta   90.00
_cell.angle_gamma   90.00
#
_symmetry.space_group_name_H-M   'P 1'
#
loop_
_entity.id
_entity.type
_entity.pdbx_description
1 polymer ?
#
loop_
_entity_poly.entity_id
_entity_poly.type
_entity_poly.pdbx_seq_one_letter_code
_entity_poly.pdbx_strand_id
1 'polypeptide(L)'
;TILVDGDDMDEPISDTVRGILDGHIVLERRLAERYQYPAVGVLKSISRLANAVTGPVTQKAMAVIRRLLATYEDSDDMINIGAYVKGTNPAIDEAIGKHEAIREFLVQGIAEKAPITDTLRRLGDIAGVVIPASEIAEYADTGTASVPRPAPPVPSALGAEAVARTGSGMGAADSAADGVTA
;
A
#
# COMPACT_ATOMS: atom_id res chain seq x y z
N THR A 1 2.42 -21.92 14.43
CA THR A 1 1.02 -21.61 14.04
C THR A 1 0.21 -21.50 15.32
N ILE A 2 -0.78 -20.61 15.35
CA ILE A 2 -1.68 -20.41 16.50
C ILE A 2 -3.06 -20.82 16.02
N LEU A 3 -3.75 -21.66 16.79
CA LEU A 3 -5.14 -21.98 16.55
C LEU A 3 -5.97 -21.04 17.40
N VAL A 4 -6.81 -20.24 16.75
CA VAL A 4 -7.77 -19.36 17.41
C VAL A 4 -9.14 -19.99 17.20
N ASP A 5 -9.88 -20.20 18.29
CA ASP A 5 -11.24 -20.74 18.18
C ASP A 5 -12.20 -19.60 17.78
N GLY A 6 -13.16 -19.88 16.89
CA GLY A 6 -14.20 -18.90 16.54
C GLY A 6 -13.77 -17.61 15.79
N ASP A 7 -12.57 -17.50 15.21
CA ASP A 7 -12.05 -16.27 14.55
C ASP A 7 -11.95 -15.03 15.48
N ASP A 8 -12.04 -15.22 16.81
CA ASP A 8 -11.94 -14.14 17.79
C ASP A 8 -10.48 -13.81 18.10
N MET A 9 -9.98 -12.78 17.43
CA MET A 9 -8.60 -12.31 17.57
C MET A 9 -8.38 -11.40 18.79
N ASP A 10 -9.43 -11.15 19.59
CA ASP A 10 -9.40 -10.36 20.82
C ASP A 10 -9.17 -11.24 22.06
N GLU A 11 -8.95 -12.54 21.86
CA GLU A 11 -8.48 -13.41 22.92
C GLU A 11 -7.10 -12.98 23.46
N PRO A 12 -6.88 -13.05 24.79
CA PRO A 12 -5.66 -12.55 25.43
C PRO A 12 -4.37 -13.23 24.93
N ILE A 13 -4.47 -14.47 24.44
CA ILE A 13 -3.33 -15.22 23.88
C ILE A 13 -2.95 -14.64 22.50
N SER A 14 -3.94 -14.44 21.63
CA SER A 14 -3.74 -13.87 20.29
C SER A 14 -3.15 -12.46 20.36
N ASP A 15 -3.62 -11.64 21.30
CA ASP A 15 -3.11 -10.28 21.48
C ASP A 15 -1.68 -10.24 22.03
N THR A 16 -1.36 -11.10 23.01
CA THR A 16 0.01 -11.21 23.54
C THR A 16 1.01 -11.61 22.46
N VAL A 17 0.64 -12.56 21.60
CA VAL A 17 1.52 -13.02 20.52
C VAL A 17 1.65 -11.96 19.41
N ARG A 18 0.59 -11.21 19.11
CA ARG A 18 0.64 -10.04 18.22
C ARG A 18 1.60 -8.97 18.74
N GLY A 19 1.72 -8.82 20.06
CA GLY A 19 2.69 -7.92 20.71
C GLY A 19 4.14 -8.31 20.45
N ILE A 20 4.45 -9.62 20.51
CA ILE A 20 5.81 -10.16 20.48
C ILE A 20 6.33 -10.39 19.05
N LEU A 21 5.47 -10.73 18.09
CA LEU A 21 5.88 -11.06 16.73
C LEU A 21 6.02 -9.83 15.82
N ASP A 22 6.91 -9.94 14.82
CA ASP A 22 7.13 -8.91 13.78
C ASP A 22 6.02 -8.85 12.73
N GLY A 23 4.97 -9.66 12.87
CA GLY A 23 3.83 -9.74 11.97
C GLY A 23 3.00 -10.98 12.22
N HIS A 24 1.86 -11.08 11.54
CA HIS A 24 1.02 -12.26 11.54
C HIS A 24 0.26 -12.38 10.22
N ILE A 25 -0.01 -13.63 9.84
CA ILE A 25 -0.85 -13.99 8.70
C ILE A 25 -2.09 -14.65 9.27
N VAL A 26 -3.25 -14.07 8.99
CA VAL A 26 -4.56 -14.60 9.39
C VAL A 26 -5.10 -15.46 8.25
N LEU A 27 -5.55 -16.67 8.57
CA LEU A 27 -6.27 -17.52 7.64
C LEU A 27 -7.75 -17.43 7.96
N GLU A 28 -8.57 -17.04 6.98
CA GLU A 28 -9.99 -16.81 7.18
C GLU A 28 -10.83 -17.99 6.68
N ARG A 29 -11.76 -18.46 7.52
CA ARG A 29 -12.64 -19.58 7.19
C ARG A 29 -13.52 -19.29 5.96
N ARG A 30 -14.06 -18.07 5.85
CA ARG A 30 -14.90 -17.64 4.71
C ARG A 30 -14.21 -17.79 3.34
N LEU A 31 -12.89 -17.63 3.28
CA LEU A 31 -12.12 -17.76 2.04
C LEU A 31 -11.94 -19.23 1.67
N ALA A 32 -11.65 -20.08 2.66
CA ALA A 32 -11.55 -21.52 2.48
C ALA A 32 -12.90 -22.14 2.02
N GLU A 33 -14.03 -21.68 2.58
CA GLU A 33 -15.37 -22.11 2.18
C GLU A 33 -15.70 -21.75 0.72
N ARG A 34 -15.13 -20.67 0.20
CA ARG A 34 -15.24 -20.25 -1.21
C ARG A 34 -14.17 -20.88 -2.13
N TYR A 35 -13.44 -21.89 -1.64
CA TYR A 35 -12.35 -22.55 -2.35
C TYR A 35 -11.21 -21.61 -2.78
N GLN A 36 -10.99 -20.53 -2.03
CA GLN A 36 -9.87 -19.62 -2.24
C GLN A 36 -8.70 -20.05 -1.38
N TYR A 37 -7.65 -20.56 -2.04
CA TYR A 37 -6.42 -20.99 -1.38
C TYR A 37 -5.19 -20.31 -1.99
N PRO A 38 -4.22 -19.88 -1.16
CA PRO A 38 -4.24 -19.85 0.31
C PRO A 38 -5.34 -18.93 0.88
N ALA A 39 -5.98 -19.34 1.97
CA ALA A 39 -7.11 -18.63 2.58
C ALA A 39 -6.67 -17.40 3.42
N VAL A 40 -5.77 -16.58 2.87
CA VAL A 40 -5.11 -15.49 3.61
C VAL A 40 -6.00 -14.24 3.65
N GLY A 41 -6.33 -13.80 4.85
CA GLY A 41 -7.00 -12.53 5.12
C GLY A 41 -6.04 -11.35 5.03
N VAL A 42 -5.89 -10.76 3.84
CA VAL A 42 -4.90 -9.69 3.58
C VAL A 42 -5.13 -8.46 4.46
N LEU A 43 -6.39 -8.06 4.68
CA LEU A 43 -6.73 -6.89 5.49
C LEU A 43 -6.47 -7.11 6.99
N LYS A 44 -6.63 -8.35 7.46
CA LYS A 44 -6.39 -8.77 8.86
C LYS A 44 -4.92 -9.15 9.12
N SER A 45 -4.11 -9.29 8.07
CA SER A 45 -2.69 -9.67 8.17
C SER A 45 -1.77 -8.46 8.09
N ILE A 46 -0.66 -8.50 8.85
CA ILE A 46 0.32 -7.41 8.92
C ILE A 46 1.75 -7.95 8.99
N SER A 47 2.67 -7.22 8.35
CA SER A 47 4.12 -7.38 8.53
C SER A 47 4.69 -6.03 8.91
N ARG A 48 5.32 -5.93 10.10
CA ARG A 48 5.92 -4.69 10.60
C ARG A 48 7.15 -4.28 9.80
N LEU A 49 7.82 -5.25 9.18
CA LEU A 49 8.99 -5.01 8.35
C LEU A 49 8.64 -4.60 6.92
N ALA A 50 7.38 -4.71 6.49
CA ALA A 50 6.97 -4.45 5.11
C ALA A 50 7.49 -3.11 4.59
N ASN A 51 7.30 -2.02 5.35
CA ASN A 51 7.74 -0.68 4.94
C ASN A 51 9.27 -0.52 4.95
N ALA A 52 9.98 -1.30 5.75
CA ALA A 52 11.43 -1.27 5.81
C ALA A 52 12.06 -2.05 4.65
N VAL A 53 11.41 -3.12 4.19
CA VAL A 53 11.97 -4.01 3.17
C VAL A 53 11.43 -3.76 1.77
N THR A 54 10.50 -2.82 1.59
CA THR A 54 9.87 -2.51 0.29
C THR A 54 10.20 -1.11 -0.20
N GLY A 55 10.42 -0.98 -1.52
CA GLY A 55 10.61 0.30 -2.16
C GLY A 55 9.33 1.16 -2.19
N PRO A 56 9.45 2.48 -2.33
CA PRO A 56 8.33 3.40 -2.22
C PRO A 56 7.25 3.19 -3.30
N VAL A 57 7.63 2.78 -4.51
CA VAL A 57 6.65 2.52 -5.58
C VAL A 57 5.89 1.22 -5.31
N THR A 58 6.60 0.20 -4.83
CA THR A 58 5.99 -1.06 -4.36
C THR A 58 5.00 -0.82 -3.22
N GLN A 59 5.37 0.00 -2.22
CA GLN A 59 4.46 0.37 -1.12
C GLN A 59 3.19 1.05 -1.62
N LYS A 60 3.31 1.94 -2.61
CA LYS A 60 2.15 2.60 -3.24
C LYS A 60 1.23 1.58 -3.92
N ALA A 61 1.79 0.61 -4.66
CA ALA A 61 1.00 -0.45 -5.29
C ALA A 61 0.28 -1.32 -4.25
N MET A 62 0.97 -1.70 -3.17
CA MET A 62 0.38 -2.44 -2.04
C MET A 62 -0.78 -1.68 -1.39
N ALA A 63 -0.63 -0.37 -1.17
CA ALA A 63 -1.66 0.47 -0.57
C ALA A 63 -2.91 0.59 -1.46
N VAL A 64 -2.73 0.70 -2.78
CA VAL A 64 -3.84 0.74 -3.74
C VAL A 64 -4.65 -0.56 -3.70
N ILE A 65 -3.99 -1.72 -3.76
CA ILE A 65 -4.68 -3.01 -3.72
C ILE A 65 -5.40 -3.23 -2.39
N ARG A 66 -4.76 -2.90 -1.26
CA ARG A 66 -5.41 -2.98 0.06
C ARG A 66 -6.65 -2.08 0.14
N ARG A 67 -6.58 -0.86 -0.38
CA ARG A 67 -7.72 0.07 -0.42
C ARG A 67 -8.87 -0.48 -1.26
N LEU A 68 -8.57 -1.01 -2.44
CA LEU A 68 -9.59 -1.61 -3.33
C LEU A 68 -10.24 -2.83 -2.67
N LEU A 69 -9.45 -3.69 -2.04
CA LEU A 69 -9.95 -4.87 -1.34
C LEU A 69 -10.87 -4.47 -0.16
N ALA A 70 -10.47 -3.47 0.64
CA ALA A 70 -11.28 -2.94 1.73
C ALA A 70 -12.60 -2.32 1.22
N THR A 71 -12.52 -1.50 0.17
CA THR A 71 -13.71 -0.86 -0.42
C THR A 71 -14.69 -1.91 -0.97
N TYR A 72 -14.18 -2.99 -1.56
CA TYR A 72 -15.00 -4.10 -2.01
C TYR A 72 -15.65 -4.83 -0.82
N GLU A 73 -14.88 -5.18 0.22
CA GLU A 73 -15.39 -5.91 1.40
C GLU A 73 -16.46 -5.11 2.15
N ASP A 74 -16.27 -3.80 2.30
CA ASP A 74 -17.25 -2.89 2.92
C ASP A 74 -18.55 -2.79 2.11
N SER A 75 -18.51 -3.11 0.81
CA SER A 75 -19.64 -3.01 -0.11
C SER A 75 -20.20 -4.36 -0.56
N ASP A 76 -19.61 -5.48 -0.12
CA ASP A 76 -19.91 -6.84 -0.61
C ASP A 76 -21.39 -7.17 -0.43
N ASP A 77 -21.96 -6.88 0.75
CA ASP A 77 -23.37 -7.13 1.05
C ASP A 77 -24.30 -6.39 0.07
N MET A 78 -24.05 -5.11 -0.17
CA MET A 78 -24.86 -4.27 -1.06
C MET A 78 -24.75 -4.73 -2.53
N ILE A 79 -23.58 -5.19 -2.94
CA ILE A 79 -23.34 -5.74 -4.28
C ILE A 79 -24.07 -7.07 -4.44
N ASN A 80 -23.96 -7.98 -3.46
CA ASN A 80 -24.56 -9.31 -3.51
C ASN A 80 -26.10 -9.30 -3.52
N ILE A 81 -26.73 -8.35 -2.84
CA ILE A 81 -28.20 -8.17 -2.90
C ILE A 81 -28.68 -7.42 -4.15
N GLY A 82 -27.75 -6.96 -5.00
CA GLY A 82 -28.07 -6.20 -6.22
C GLY A 82 -28.55 -4.76 -5.97
N ALA A 83 -28.31 -4.21 -4.79
CA ALA A 83 -28.72 -2.85 -4.42
C ALA A 83 -27.75 -1.77 -4.90
N TYR A 84 -26.52 -2.14 -5.28
CA TYR A 84 -25.53 -1.19 -5.79
C TYR A 84 -25.79 -0.80 -7.25
N VAL A 85 -25.82 0.50 -7.52
CA VAL A 85 -25.94 1.06 -8.87
C VAL A 85 -24.59 1.60 -9.33
N LYS A 86 -24.09 1.05 -10.44
CA LYS A 86 -22.84 1.47 -11.08
C LYS A 86 -22.84 2.98 -11.37
N GLY A 87 -21.72 3.65 -11.07
CA GLY A 87 -21.55 5.09 -11.27
C GLY A 87 -21.94 5.94 -10.07
N THR A 88 -22.49 5.34 -9.01
CA THR A 88 -22.83 6.07 -7.77
C THR A 88 -21.59 6.41 -6.95
N ASN A 89 -20.58 5.53 -6.98
CA ASN A 89 -19.33 5.74 -6.27
C ASN A 89 -18.15 5.20 -7.10
N PRO A 90 -17.31 6.09 -7.66
CA PRO A 90 -16.16 5.69 -8.47
C PRO A 90 -15.20 4.73 -7.78
N ALA A 91 -15.05 4.81 -6.45
CA ALA A 91 -14.16 3.93 -5.70
C ALA A 91 -14.70 2.49 -5.63
N ILE A 92 -16.01 2.33 -5.44
CA ILE A 92 -16.66 1.01 -5.45
C ILE A 92 -16.65 0.44 -6.88
N ASP A 93 -16.92 1.27 -7.88
CA ASP A 93 -16.84 0.85 -9.29
C ASP A 93 -15.43 0.35 -9.66
N GLU A 94 -14.38 1.06 -9.22
CA GLU A 94 -12.99 0.62 -9.42
C GLU A 94 -12.71 -0.69 -8.67
N ALA A 95 -13.16 -0.80 -7.42
CA ALA A 95 -12.99 -1.99 -6.60
C ALA A 95 -13.66 -3.22 -7.22
N ILE A 96 -14.91 -3.09 -7.70
CA ILE A 96 -15.62 -4.14 -8.43
C ILE A 96 -14.86 -4.52 -9.70
N GLY A 97 -14.41 -3.53 -10.48
CA GLY A 97 -13.70 -3.78 -11.74
C GLY A 97 -12.36 -4.50 -11.58
N LYS A 98 -11.69 -4.33 -10.44
CA LYS A 98 -10.40 -4.97 -10.14
C LYS A 98 -10.50 -6.19 -9.22
N HIS A 99 -11.68 -6.49 -8.67
CA HIS A 99 -11.86 -7.52 -7.66
C HIS A 99 -11.39 -8.90 -8.14
N GLU A 100 -11.82 -9.34 -9.31
CA GLU A 100 -11.43 -10.64 -9.86
C GLU A 100 -9.91 -10.74 -10.09
N ALA A 101 -9.28 -9.70 -10.63
CA ALA A 101 -7.83 -9.68 -10.83
C ALA A 101 -7.06 -9.76 -9.50
N ILE A 102 -7.56 -9.08 -8.45
CA ILE A 102 -7.00 -9.17 -7.10
C ILE A 102 -7.21 -10.58 -6.53
N ARG A 103 -8.39 -11.17 -6.71
CA ARG A 103 -8.70 -12.53 -6.25
C ARG A 103 -7.77 -13.56 -6.90
N GLU A 104 -7.60 -13.52 -8.22
CA GLU A 104 -6.68 -14.39 -8.96
C GLU A 104 -5.21 -14.17 -8.58
N PHE A 105 -4.85 -12.96 -8.16
CA PHE A 105 -3.51 -12.68 -7.64
C PHE A 105 -3.26 -13.31 -6.26
N LEU A 106 -4.30 -13.44 -5.43
CA LEU A 106 -4.21 -14.02 -4.09
C LEU A 106 -4.34 -15.55 -4.08
N VAL A 107 -4.93 -16.13 -5.14
CA VAL A 107 -5.02 -17.58 -5.32
C VAL A 107 -3.69 -18.11 -5.87
N GLN A 108 -3.20 -19.20 -5.27
CA GLN A 108 -1.98 -19.86 -5.71
C GLN A 108 -2.09 -21.37 -5.50
N GLY A 109 -1.74 -22.15 -6.52
CA GLY A 109 -1.68 -23.61 -6.44
C GLY A 109 -0.55 -24.12 -5.54
N ILE A 110 -0.71 -25.32 -4.97
CA ILE A 110 0.26 -25.93 -4.05
C ILE A 110 1.67 -26.08 -4.68
N ALA A 111 1.72 -26.47 -5.95
CA ALA A 111 2.95 -26.64 -6.70
C ALA A 111 3.34 -25.41 -7.53
N GLU A 112 2.51 -24.37 -7.51
CA GLU A 112 2.72 -23.14 -8.27
C GLU A 112 3.81 -22.31 -7.59
N LYS A 113 4.82 -21.91 -8.37
CA LYS A 113 5.86 -21.00 -7.90
C LYS A 113 5.49 -19.59 -8.31
N ALA A 114 5.64 -18.64 -7.39
CA ALA A 114 5.48 -17.22 -7.64
C ALA A 114 6.82 -16.50 -7.37
N PRO A 115 7.72 -16.41 -8.37
CA PRO A 115 8.96 -15.65 -8.23
C PRO A 115 8.64 -14.20 -7.85
N ILE A 116 9.41 -13.64 -6.91
CA ILE A 116 9.17 -12.28 -6.40
C ILE A 116 9.16 -11.23 -7.52
N THR A 117 9.99 -11.40 -8.54
CA THR A 117 10.05 -10.52 -9.72
C THR A 117 8.73 -10.48 -10.48
N ASP A 118 8.07 -11.63 -10.63
CA ASP A 118 6.81 -11.76 -11.36
C ASP A 118 5.65 -11.30 -10.49
N THR A 119 5.70 -11.61 -9.20
CA THR A 119 4.73 -11.13 -8.20
C THR A 119 4.68 -9.60 -8.15
N LEU A 120 5.84 -8.93 -8.11
CA LEU A 120 5.91 -7.47 -8.12
C LEU A 120 5.39 -6.86 -9.42
N ARG A 121 5.67 -7.49 -10.58
CA ARG A 121 5.10 -7.03 -11.86
C ARG A 121 3.57 -7.13 -11.86
N ARG A 122 3.03 -8.30 -11.51
CA ARG A 122 1.58 -8.52 -11.39
C ARG A 122 0.92 -7.55 -10.41
N LEU A 123 1.56 -7.29 -9.27
CA LEU A 123 1.10 -6.31 -8.29
C LEU A 123 1.00 -4.90 -8.90
N GLY A 124 2.03 -4.48 -9.64
CA GLY A 124 2.06 -3.20 -10.33
C GLY A 124 0.97 -3.08 -11.39
N ASP A 125 0.77 -4.13 -12.20
CA ASP A 125 -0.24 -4.17 -13.25
C ASP A 125 -1.66 -4.00 -12.70
N ILE A 126 -1.99 -4.72 -11.62
CA ILE A 126 -3.30 -4.62 -10.95
C ILE A 126 -3.49 -3.24 -10.30
N ALA A 127 -2.45 -2.72 -9.65
CA ALA A 127 -2.48 -1.40 -9.03
C ALA A 127 -2.54 -0.25 -10.06
N GLY A 128 -2.15 -0.49 -11.32
CA GLY A 128 -1.97 0.54 -12.34
C GLY A 128 -0.73 1.40 -12.08
N VAL A 129 0.30 0.81 -11.45
CA VAL A 129 1.56 1.48 -11.09
C VAL A 129 2.73 0.67 -11.63
N VAL A 130 3.57 1.30 -12.46
CA VAL A 130 4.78 0.65 -12.97
C VAL A 130 5.85 0.65 -11.88
N ILE A 131 6.15 -0.51 -11.32
CA ILE A 131 7.23 -0.68 -10.35
C ILE A 131 8.57 -0.66 -11.11
N PRO A 132 9.52 0.21 -10.73
CA PRO A 132 10.78 0.35 -11.46
C PRO A 132 11.64 -0.91 -11.33
N ALA A 133 12.41 -1.22 -12.39
CA ALA A 133 13.29 -2.37 -12.40
C ALA A 133 14.36 -2.34 -11.30
N SER A 134 14.71 -1.15 -10.79
CA SER A 134 15.62 -1.00 -9.64
C SER A 134 15.06 -1.64 -8.38
N GLU A 135 13.77 -1.42 -8.07
CA GLU A 135 13.11 -2.05 -6.92
C GLU A 135 12.95 -3.56 -7.13
N ILE A 136 12.68 -4.00 -8.37
CA ILE A 136 12.51 -5.43 -8.68
C ILE A 136 13.84 -6.20 -8.59
N ALA A 137 14.94 -5.59 -9.07
CA ALA A 137 16.26 -6.21 -9.08
C ALA A 137 16.84 -6.40 -7.68
N GLU A 138 16.49 -5.55 -6.71
CA GLU A 138 16.87 -5.71 -5.31
C GLU A 138 16.40 -7.04 -4.71
N TYR A 139 15.35 -7.66 -5.27
CA TYR A 139 14.85 -8.97 -4.86
C TYR A 139 15.31 -10.12 -5.75
N ALA A 140 15.90 -9.85 -6.91
CA ALA A 140 16.26 -10.87 -7.90
C ALA A 140 17.51 -11.69 -7.51
N ASP A 141 18.32 -11.22 -6.54
CA ASP A 141 19.64 -11.80 -6.22
C ASP A 141 19.66 -12.77 -5.01
N THR A 142 18.53 -13.25 -4.51
CA THR A 142 18.52 -14.14 -3.33
C THR A 142 18.58 -15.63 -3.70
N GLY A 143 19.71 -16.04 -4.30
CA GLY A 143 20.27 -17.38 -4.09
C GLY A 143 20.97 -17.52 -2.72
N THR A 144 21.22 -16.39 -2.05
CA THR A 144 21.73 -16.29 -0.68
C THR A 144 20.96 -15.20 0.04
N ALA A 145 20.39 -15.53 1.21
CA ALA A 145 19.61 -14.63 2.04
C ALA A 145 20.37 -13.33 2.38
N SER A 146 20.20 -12.27 1.59
CA SER A 146 20.50 -10.90 1.99
C SER A 146 19.20 -10.12 2.00
N VAL A 147 18.77 -9.71 3.20
CA VAL A 147 17.64 -8.81 3.40
C VAL A 147 17.87 -7.55 2.52
N PRO A 148 16.88 -7.10 1.74
CA PRO A 148 17.01 -5.89 0.95
C PRO A 148 17.34 -4.71 1.87
N ARG A 149 18.29 -3.87 1.46
CA ARG A 149 18.68 -2.69 2.22
C ARG A 149 17.48 -1.74 2.25
N PRO A 150 17.06 -1.22 3.43
CA PRO A 150 15.92 -0.33 3.49
C PRO A 150 16.17 0.88 2.58
N ALA A 151 15.20 1.15 1.70
CA ALA A 151 15.23 2.33 0.85
C ALA A 151 15.37 3.58 1.75
N PRO A 152 16.21 4.56 1.38
CA PRO A 152 16.29 5.80 2.12
C PRO A 152 14.89 6.44 2.17
N PRO A 153 14.49 7.03 3.31
CA PRO A 153 13.18 7.65 3.43
C PRO A 153 13.04 8.70 2.33
N VAL A 154 11.99 8.56 1.52
CA VAL A 154 11.63 9.58 0.52
C VAL A 154 11.39 10.87 1.30
N PRO A 155 12.05 12.00 0.97
CA PRO A 155 11.72 13.25 1.62
C PRO A 155 10.24 13.52 1.40
N SER A 156 9.50 13.66 2.51
CA SER A 156 8.11 14.09 2.45
C SER A 156 8.06 15.40 1.65
N ALA A 157 7.19 15.46 0.65
CA ALA A 157 6.96 16.66 -0.15
C ALA A 157 6.21 17.74 0.64
N LEU A 158 6.66 18.01 1.87
CA LEU A 158 6.24 19.08 2.76
C LEU A 158 7.51 19.83 3.17
N GLY A 159 8.02 20.65 2.25
CA GLY A 159 9.24 21.44 2.47
C GLY A 159 9.82 22.16 1.26
N ALA A 160 9.22 22.03 0.06
CA ALA A 160 9.78 22.56 -1.18
C ALA A 160 9.09 23.85 -1.70
N GLU A 161 8.55 24.69 -0.82
CA GLU A 161 8.08 26.04 -1.17
C GLU A 161 8.56 27.08 -0.16
N ALA A 162 9.87 27.24 0.03
CA ALA A 162 10.37 28.38 0.81
C ALA A 162 11.81 28.82 0.49
N VAL A 163 12.35 28.57 -0.72
CA VAL A 163 13.64 29.19 -1.11
C VAL A 163 13.66 29.49 -2.60
N ALA A 164 12.92 30.51 -3.04
CA ALA A 164 13.13 31.12 -4.36
C ALA A 164 12.48 32.52 -4.46
N ARG A 165 12.96 33.50 -3.68
CA ARG A 165 12.87 34.92 -4.06
C ARG A 165 14.10 35.67 -3.57
N THR A 166 15.14 35.68 -4.40
CA THR A 166 16.17 36.72 -4.36
C THR A 166 16.27 37.34 -5.74
N GLY A 167 15.98 38.64 -5.82
CA GLY A 167 16.59 39.56 -6.78
C GLY A 167 15.93 39.78 -8.14
N SER A 168 15.19 40.89 -8.27
CA SER A 168 15.15 41.82 -9.42
C SER A 168 14.08 42.88 -9.06
N GLY A 169 14.31 44.18 -8.90
CA GLY A 169 15.00 45.17 -9.74
C GLY A 169 14.06 46.41 -9.83
N MET A 170 14.61 47.60 -10.11
CA MET A 170 13.94 48.92 -10.26
C MET A 170 13.49 49.61 -8.93
N GLY A 171 13.78 50.88 -8.62
CA GLY A 171 14.25 52.03 -9.42
C GLY A 171 13.26 53.20 -9.27
N ALA A 172 13.76 54.36 -8.80
CA ALA A 172 13.11 55.70 -8.72
C ALA A 172 11.97 55.86 -7.70
N ALA A 173 11.63 57.02 -7.14
CA ALA A 173 12.22 58.35 -6.89
C ALA A 173 11.14 59.14 -6.10
N ASP A 174 11.49 59.88 -5.04
CA ASP A 174 10.84 61.14 -4.57
C ASP A 174 11.44 61.46 -3.17
N SER A 175 12.23 62.52 -2.97
CA SER A 175 11.94 63.96 -2.92
C SER A 175 11.28 64.45 -1.61
N ALA A 176 11.80 65.60 -1.14
CA ALA A 176 11.32 66.51 -0.11
C ALA A 176 11.43 66.13 1.38
N ALA A 177 12.39 66.75 2.08
CA ALA A 177 12.11 67.68 3.19
C ALA A 177 13.40 68.42 3.64
N ASP A 178 13.34 69.75 3.53
CA ASP A 178 13.84 70.81 4.43
C ASP A 178 15.13 70.57 5.24
N GLY A 179 16.13 71.45 5.31
CA GLY A 179 16.17 72.88 5.04
C GLY A 179 17.22 73.50 5.97
N VAL A 180 18.10 74.33 5.38
CA VAL A 180 18.67 75.57 5.96
C VAL A 180 19.45 75.50 7.29
N THR A 181 20.77 75.63 7.15
CA THR A 181 21.75 76.40 7.96
C THR A 181 21.28 77.13 9.23
N ALA A 182 22.00 76.89 10.34
CA ALA A 182 22.87 77.86 11.02
C ALA A 182 23.75 77.14 12.05
#